data_AF-A0A1L0BFD7-F1
#
_entry.id   AF-A0A1L0BFD7-F1
#
_cell.length_a   1.000
_cell.length_b   1.000
_cell.length_c   1.000
_cell.angle_alpha   90.00
_cell.angle_beta   90.00
_cell.angle_gamma   90.00
#
_symmetry.space_group_name_H-M   'P 1'
#
loop_
_entity.id
_entity.type
_entity.pdbx_description
1 polymer ?
#
loop_
_entity_poly.entity_id
_entity_poly.type
_entity_poly.pdbx_seq_one_letter_code
_entity_poly.pdbx_strand_id
1 'polypeptide(L)'
;MTLISITFLVQVLTLPFVILKTVIQYYTIGTVLLRANSEFANSLYKNVHMAIEYHFIDHFTRDDVAVFMYQPAKMYFSKYRNHPFAKGLRGFGDRINDRTYWVVKSNEPEHSKGKSALLFFHGGGFCVNMFATQFIGILGTYHSVPEPQKSKLLVALLDYSLTCHYANYPTQIFQAMEAYRELVRAGYTDITLIGDSAGGNLAGAISRFIAYPEEAMEQFSRYKEFNWDFSPVLQPANIIWISPWVEPYTKPKLIPGTNNWGDLGSSGGGLGTWYIEGSKEKDVEAFVNLNITNYKQHWSKVDAVNGKGRSLYIYGELEVLRHGMEVFVDLITKEGNGKLETYMEKGGIHDGLFYVESLDHMNNWGGQKALDSKFKGKYAHNLVGKFLGEVIG
;
A
#
# COMPACT_ATOMS: atom_id res chain seq x y z
N MET A 1 26.27 20.39 0.60
CA MET A 1 26.02 19.64 -0.65
C MET A 1 25.91 18.18 -0.23
N THR A 2 24.70 17.64 -0.14
CA THR A 2 24.50 16.25 0.30
C THR A 2 25.07 15.34 -0.79
N LEU A 3 26.08 14.54 -0.44
CA LEU A 3 26.74 13.65 -1.37
C LEU A 3 25.86 12.43 -1.61
N ILE A 4 25.71 12.04 -2.89
CA ILE A 4 25.11 10.75 -3.28
C ILE A 4 25.86 9.64 -2.54
N SER A 5 25.15 8.69 -1.92
CA SER A 5 25.81 7.58 -1.26
C SER A 5 26.57 6.72 -2.28
N ILE A 6 27.72 6.18 -1.85
CA ILE A 6 28.53 5.31 -2.71
C ILE A 6 27.72 4.09 -3.15
N THR A 7 26.90 3.53 -2.25
CA THR A 7 26.02 2.39 -2.55
C THR A 7 25.03 2.72 -3.66
N PHE A 8 24.37 3.88 -3.61
CA PHE A 8 23.45 4.30 -4.65
C PHE A 8 24.17 4.57 -5.99
N LEU A 9 25.31 5.25 -5.94
CA LEU A 9 26.11 5.56 -7.13
C LEU A 9 26.59 4.28 -7.84
N VAL A 10 27.00 3.26 -7.09
CA VAL A 10 27.38 1.95 -7.66
C VAL A 10 26.22 1.32 -8.42
N GLN A 11 24.98 1.43 -7.92
CA GLN A 11 23.82 0.90 -8.63
C GLN A 11 23.51 1.67 -9.91
N VAL A 12 23.64 2.99 -9.90
CA VAL A 12 23.53 3.81 -11.13
C VAL A 12 24.56 3.38 -12.17
N LEU A 13 25.82 3.18 -11.78
CA LEU A 13 26.90 2.81 -12.70
C LEU A 13 26.76 1.40 -13.27
N THR A 14 26.17 0.48 -12.51
CA THR A 14 25.99 -0.94 -12.92
C THR A 14 24.66 -1.19 -13.64
N LEU A 15 23.77 -0.19 -13.68
CA LEU A 15 22.45 -0.27 -14.33
C LEU A 15 22.48 -0.75 -15.79
N PRO A 16 23.40 -0.30 -16.67
CA PRO A 16 23.43 -0.77 -18.06
C PRO A 16 23.65 -2.29 -18.18
N PHE A 17 24.45 -2.87 -17.28
CA PHE A 17 24.68 -4.31 -17.25
C PHE A 17 23.42 -5.07 -16.86
N VAL A 18 22.66 -4.57 -15.86
CA VAL A 18 21.38 -5.17 -15.43
C VAL A 18 20.39 -5.18 -16.58
N ILE A 19 20.24 -4.05 -17.28
CA ILE A 19 19.35 -3.94 -18.43
C ILE A 19 19.76 -4.93 -19.53
N LEU A 20 21.03 -4.95 -19.92
CA LEU A 20 21.53 -5.85 -20.96
C LEU A 20 21.33 -7.32 -20.59
N LYS A 21 21.68 -7.70 -19.35
CA LYS A 21 21.49 -9.05 -18.84
C LYS A 21 20.01 -9.47 -18.90
N THR A 22 19.10 -8.62 -18.44
CA THR A 22 17.66 -8.91 -18.43
C THR A 22 17.10 -9.04 -19.85
N VAL A 23 17.54 -8.19 -20.79
CA VAL A 23 17.14 -8.29 -22.21
C VAL A 23 17.62 -9.61 -22.82
N ILE A 24 18.89 -9.98 -22.61
CA ILE A 24 19.43 -11.24 -23.11
C ILE A 24 18.64 -12.42 -22.51
N GLN A 25 18.40 -12.41 -21.20
CA GLN A 25 17.64 -13.47 -20.54
C GLN A 25 16.22 -13.57 -21.10
N TYR A 26 15.52 -12.45 -21.31
CA TYR A 26 14.16 -12.42 -21.85
C TYR A 26 14.05 -13.15 -23.20
N TYR A 27 15.00 -12.92 -24.12
CA TYR A 27 14.97 -13.52 -25.46
C TYR A 27 15.64 -14.91 -25.58
N THR A 28 16.29 -15.39 -24.53
CA THR A 28 17.04 -16.67 -24.57
C THR A 28 16.42 -17.73 -23.65
N ILE A 29 16.71 -17.65 -22.36
CA ILE A 29 16.32 -18.66 -21.35
C ILE A 29 15.05 -18.29 -20.58
N GLY A 30 14.53 -17.08 -20.78
CA GLY A 30 13.50 -16.45 -19.96
C GLY A 30 14.08 -15.85 -18.66
N THR A 31 13.52 -14.73 -18.22
CA THR A 31 13.76 -14.20 -16.87
C THR A 31 13.02 -15.04 -15.83
N VAL A 32 13.26 -14.82 -14.53
CA VAL A 32 12.49 -15.47 -13.46
C VAL A 32 11.01 -15.08 -13.55
N LEU A 33 10.72 -13.79 -13.64
CA LEU A 33 9.36 -13.25 -13.67
C LEU A 33 8.57 -13.74 -14.90
N LEU A 34 9.20 -13.77 -16.08
CA LEU A 34 8.59 -14.30 -17.31
C LEU A 34 8.12 -15.75 -17.15
N ARG A 35 8.93 -16.59 -16.50
CA ARG A 35 8.60 -18.01 -16.31
C ARG A 35 7.57 -18.23 -15.20
N ALA A 36 7.49 -17.30 -14.25
CA ALA A 36 6.66 -17.45 -13.06
C ALA A 36 5.23 -16.94 -13.24
N ASN A 37 5.04 -15.82 -13.95
CA ASN A 37 3.75 -15.14 -14.02
C ASN A 37 3.46 -14.60 -15.43
N SER A 38 2.25 -14.88 -15.92
CA SER A 38 1.78 -14.46 -17.25
C SER A 38 1.75 -12.95 -17.47
N GLU A 39 1.67 -12.16 -16.39
CA GLU A 39 1.71 -10.69 -16.43
C GLU A 39 3.03 -10.15 -17.02
N PHE A 40 4.10 -10.95 -16.96
CA PHE A 40 5.43 -10.65 -17.51
C PHE A 40 5.70 -11.32 -18.86
N ALA A 41 4.92 -12.30 -19.27
CA ALA A 41 5.25 -13.22 -20.37
C ALA A 41 5.46 -12.50 -21.73
N ASN A 42 4.71 -11.42 -21.97
CA ASN A 42 4.73 -10.69 -23.24
C ASN A 42 5.19 -9.23 -23.07
N SER A 43 5.96 -8.92 -22.02
CA SER A 43 6.42 -7.56 -21.75
C SER A 43 7.88 -7.50 -21.35
N LEU A 44 8.76 -7.24 -22.32
CA LEU A 44 10.15 -6.92 -22.06
C LEU A 44 10.26 -5.70 -21.13
N TYR A 45 9.39 -4.71 -21.31
CA TYR A 45 9.36 -3.50 -20.49
C TYR A 45 9.19 -3.83 -19.01
N LYS A 46 8.19 -4.64 -18.63
CA LYS A 46 7.98 -5.01 -17.22
C LYS A 46 9.16 -5.78 -16.64
N ASN A 47 9.73 -6.71 -17.41
CA ASN A 47 10.89 -7.47 -16.96
C ASN A 47 12.11 -6.58 -16.70
N VAL A 48 12.41 -5.67 -17.62
CA VAL A 48 13.51 -4.71 -17.45
C VAL A 48 13.21 -3.76 -16.30
N HIS A 49 11.99 -3.23 -16.22
CA HIS A 49 11.60 -2.29 -15.17
C HIS A 49 11.71 -2.89 -13.77
N MET A 50 11.18 -4.10 -13.55
CA MET A 50 11.33 -4.79 -12.27
C MET A 50 12.78 -5.14 -11.95
N ALA A 51 13.59 -5.53 -12.95
CA ALA A 51 15.01 -5.76 -12.74
C ALA A 51 15.76 -4.48 -12.34
N ILE A 52 15.36 -3.33 -12.87
CA ILE A 52 15.88 -2.02 -12.47
C ILE A 52 15.49 -1.73 -11.03
N GLU A 53 14.21 -1.82 -10.67
CA GLU A 53 13.76 -1.54 -9.31
C GLU A 53 14.43 -2.47 -8.29
N TYR A 54 14.45 -3.78 -8.57
CA TYR A 54 15.14 -4.78 -7.77
C TYR A 54 16.62 -4.47 -7.54
N HIS A 55 17.30 -3.90 -8.56
CA HIS A 55 18.72 -3.53 -8.47
C HIS A 55 18.98 -2.37 -7.51
N PHE A 56 18.01 -1.49 -7.30
CA PHE A 56 18.12 -0.36 -6.37
C PHE A 56 17.62 -0.68 -4.96
N ILE A 57 16.83 -1.73 -4.76
CA ILE A 57 16.31 -2.12 -3.44
C ILE A 57 17.45 -2.30 -2.44
N ASP A 58 17.26 -1.76 -1.24
CA ASP A 58 18.22 -1.76 -0.12
C ASP A 58 19.56 -1.04 -0.40
N HIS A 59 19.73 -0.37 -1.55
CA HIS A 59 20.97 0.30 -1.95
C HIS A 59 20.85 1.83 -2.04
N PHE A 60 20.12 2.42 -1.11
CA PHE A 60 19.99 3.86 -0.95
C PHE A 60 19.98 4.23 0.53
N THR A 61 20.29 5.49 0.82
CA THR A 61 20.11 6.13 2.12
C THR A 61 18.85 6.98 2.13
N ARG A 62 18.40 7.43 3.31
CA ARG A 62 17.32 8.42 3.46
C ARG A 62 17.56 9.67 2.63
N ASP A 63 18.80 10.16 2.65
CA ASP A 63 19.19 11.37 1.93
C ASP A 63 19.15 11.15 0.41
N ASP A 64 19.54 9.97 -0.08
CA ASP A 64 19.38 9.65 -1.51
C ASP A 64 17.91 9.71 -1.94
N VAL A 65 17.02 9.12 -1.11
CA VAL A 65 15.57 9.15 -1.37
C VAL A 65 15.05 10.59 -1.36
N ALA A 66 15.38 11.36 -0.32
CA ALA A 66 14.92 12.74 -0.15
C ALA A 66 15.37 13.67 -1.30
N VAL A 67 16.57 13.45 -1.85
CA VAL A 67 17.15 14.32 -2.88
C VAL A 67 16.79 13.87 -4.30
N PHE A 68 16.80 12.56 -4.58
CA PHE A 68 16.72 12.06 -5.96
C PHE A 68 15.44 11.33 -6.32
N MET A 69 14.69 10.84 -5.33
CA MET A 69 13.49 10.01 -5.57
C MET A 69 12.20 10.74 -5.19
N TYR A 70 12.24 11.57 -4.14
CA TYR A 70 11.07 12.18 -3.54
C TYR A 70 10.28 13.07 -4.52
N GLN A 71 8.97 12.80 -4.61
CA GLN A 71 7.98 13.68 -5.22
C GLN A 71 6.71 13.72 -4.36
N PRO A 72 6.17 14.92 -4.03
CA PRO A 72 4.92 15.02 -3.30
C PRO A 72 3.73 14.58 -4.16
N ALA A 73 2.74 13.93 -3.55
CA ALA A 73 1.59 13.35 -4.27
C ALA A 73 0.83 14.39 -5.11
N LYS A 74 0.81 15.65 -4.67
CA LYS A 74 0.18 16.78 -5.40
C LYS A 74 0.66 16.90 -6.86
N MET A 75 1.89 16.50 -7.16
CA MET A 75 2.43 16.56 -8.53
C MET A 75 1.71 15.58 -9.46
N TYR A 76 1.27 14.42 -8.97
CA TYR A 76 0.57 13.43 -9.78
C TYR A 76 -0.83 13.87 -10.19
N PHE A 77 -1.54 14.61 -9.33
CA PHE A 77 -2.82 15.23 -9.70
C PHE A 77 -2.69 16.20 -10.87
N SER A 78 -1.60 16.99 -10.92
CA SER A 78 -1.34 17.85 -12.08
C SER A 78 -0.96 17.03 -13.31
N LYS A 79 -0.04 16.08 -13.15
CA LYS A 79 0.51 15.26 -14.24
C LYS A 79 -0.57 14.43 -14.94
N TYR A 80 -1.49 13.86 -14.17
CA TYR A 80 -2.49 12.90 -14.67
C TYR A 80 -3.89 13.51 -14.85
N ARG A 81 -4.07 14.82 -14.71
CA ARG A 81 -5.39 15.49 -14.85
C ARG A 81 -6.15 15.12 -16.14
N ASN A 82 -5.42 14.90 -17.23
CA ASN A 82 -5.98 14.55 -18.54
C ASN A 82 -5.95 13.04 -18.86
N HIS A 83 -5.48 12.22 -17.91
CA HIS A 83 -5.45 10.76 -18.06
C HIS A 83 -6.89 10.22 -18.12
N PRO A 84 -7.19 9.17 -18.93
CA PRO A 84 -8.54 8.61 -19.01
C PRO A 84 -9.14 8.21 -17.67
N PHE A 85 -8.32 7.76 -16.71
CA PHE A 85 -8.82 7.44 -15.37
C PHE A 85 -9.20 8.66 -14.54
N ALA A 86 -8.61 9.83 -14.79
CA ALA A 86 -8.82 11.02 -13.96
C ALA A 86 -9.73 12.07 -14.61
N LYS A 87 -9.79 12.08 -15.95
CA LYS A 87 -10.51 13.10 -16.70
C LYS A 87 -12.00 13.09 -16.32
N GLY A 88 -12.45 14.23 -15.80
CA GLY A 88 -13.85 14.43 -15.40
C GLY A 88 -14.21 13.91 -14.00
N LEU A 89 -13.25 13.37 -13.23
CA LEU A 89 -13.50 13.00 -11.84
C LEU A 89 -13.76 14.25 -10.99
N ARG A 90 -14.86 14.24 -10.24
CA ARG A 90 -15.25 15.33 -9.35
C ARG A 90 -14.24 15.47 -8.21
N GLY A 91 -13.75 16.68 -7.99
CA GLY A 91 -12.85 17.02 -6.88
C GLY A 91 -11.45 16.41 -6.98
N PHE A 92 -11.03 15.94 -8.17
CA PHE A 92 -9.71 15.37 -8.37
C PHE A 92 -8.58 16.37 -8.03
N GLY A 93 -7.86 16.07 -6.95
CA GLY A 93 -6.76 16.88 -6.41
C GLY A 93 -7.18 17.93 -5.38
N ASP A 94 -8.47 18.01 -5.04
CA ASP A 94 -8.94 18.87 -3.96
C ASP A 94 -8.37 18.39 -2.61
N ARG A 95 -8.02 19.31 -1.72
CA ARG A 95 -7.55 18.97 -0.37
C ARG A 95 -8.71 18.65 0.56
N ILE A 96 -8.51 17.64 1.41
CA ILE A 96 -9.30 17.39 2.62
C ILE A 96 -8.64 18.13 3.79
N ASN A 97 -7.33 17.95 3.94
CA ASN A 97 -6.48 18.64 4.91
C ASN A 97 -5.09 18.86 4.30
N ASP A 98 -4.07 19.07 5.13
CA ASP A 98 -2.71 19.36 4.66
C ASP A 98 -2.01 18.22 3.93
N ARG A 99 -2.42 16.97 4.16
CA ARG A 99 -1.76 15.79 3.59
C ARG A 99 -2.72 14.82 2.90
N THR A 100 -4.02 15.07 2.98
CA THR A 100 -5.03 14.21 2.38
C THR A 100 -5.72 14.91 1.22
N TYR A 101 -5.82 14.19 0.10
CA TYR A 101 -6.36 14.67 -1.16
C TYR A 101 -7.50 13.78 -1.63
N TRP A 102 -8.49 14.38 -2.28
CA TRP A 102 -9.51 13.66 -3.01
C TRP A 102 -8.96 13.15 -4.35
N VAL A 103 -9.05 11.84 -4.56
CA VAL A 103 -8.93 11.22 -5.89
C VAL A 103 -10.28 11.33 -6.60
N VAL A 104 -11.38 11.04 -5.92
CA VAL A 104 -12.72 11.30 -6.45
C VAL A 104 -13.68 11.57 -5.30
N LYS A 105 -14.48 12.63 -5.44
CA LYS A 105 -15.60 12.95 -4.57
C LYS A 105 -16.87 12.28 -5.07
N SER A 106 -17.80 11.99 -4.17
CA SER A 106 -19.11 11.47 -4.53
C SER A 106 -19.86 12.49 -5.38
N ASN A 107 -20.63 11.98 -6.33
CA ASN A 107 -21.57 12.78 -7.09
C ASN A 107 -22.85 13.08 -6.29
N GLU A 108 -23.08 12.37 -5.18
CA GLU A 108 -24.25 12.56 -4.32
C GLU A 108 -24.14 13.81 -3.41
N PRO A 109 -25.28 14.38 -2.95
CA PRO A 109 -25.29 15.49 -2.00
C PRO A 109 -24.56 15.18 -0.69
N GLU A 110 -24.05 16.21 -0.01
CA GLU A 110 -23.29 16.07 1.25
C GLU A 110 -24.04 15.34 2.38
N HIS A 111 -25.37 15.29 2.33
CA HIS A 111 -26.21 14.64 3.35
C HIS A 111 -26.91 13.34 2.89
N SER A 112 -26.49 12.73 1.78
CA SER A 112 -27.02 11.40 1.41
C SER A 112 -26.55 10.33 2.41
N LYS A 113 -27.45 9.41 2.77
CA LYS A 113 -27.14 8.25 3.63
C LYS A 113 -26.39 7.19 2.81
N GLY A 114 -25.48 6.45 3.46
CA GLY A 114 -24.83 5.28 2.85
C GLY A 114 -23.58 5.61 2.03
N LYS A 115 -22.78 6.59 2.46
CA LYS A 115 -21.56 6.97 1.73
C LYS A 115 -20.40 6.06 2.09
N SER A 116 -19.88 5.37 1.08
CA SER A 116 -18.69 4.53 1.20
C SER A 116 -17.44 5.31 0.78
N ALA A 117 -16.44 5.37 1.65
CA ALA A 117 -15.15 6.00 1.37
C ALA A 117 -14.03 4.95 1.35
N LEU A 118 -13.15 5.05 0.37
CA LEU A 118 -11.89 4.33 0.32
C LEU A 118 -10.75 5.28 0.70
N LEU A 119 -10.06 5.00 1.80
CA LEU A 119 -8.89 5.77 2.23
C LEU A 119 -7.62 4.99 1.91
N PHE A 120 -6.80 5.53 1.02
CA PHE A 120 -5.57 4.90 0.54
C PHE A 120 -4.33 5.36 1.30
N PHE A 121 -3.54 4.39 1.74
CA PHE A 121 -2.20 4.55 2.30
C PHE A 121 -1.20 3.86 1.38
N HIS A 122 -0.30 4.63 0.75
CA HIS A 122 0.71 4.05 -0.14
C HIS A 122 1.78 3.29 0.66
N GLY A 123 2.47 2.33 0.02
CA GLY A 123 3.67 1.67 0.54
C GLY A 123 4.96 2.44 0.26
N GLY A 124 6.11 1.75 0.31
CA GLY A 124 7.44 2.39 0.23
C GLY A 124 8.23 2.40 1.54
N GLY A 125 7.91 1.46 2.45
CA GLY A 125 8.67 1.25 3.68
C GLY A 125 8.68 2.46 4.63
N PHE A 126 7.65 3.31 4.60
CA PHE A 126 7.56 4.60 5.29
C PHE A 126 8.64 5.63 4.90
N CYS A 127 9.54 5.29 3.97
CA CYS A 127 10.69 6.11 3.56
C CYS A 127 10.51 6.72 2.18
N VAL A 128 9.96 5.95 1.25
CA VAL A 128 9.81 6.33 -0.15
C VAL A 128 8.40 6.88 -0.37
N ASN A 129 8.30 7.93 -1.19
CA ASN A 129 7.02 8.53 -1.55
C ASN A 129 6.18 7.57 -2.39
N MET A 130 4.89 7.87 -2.48
CA MET A 130 4.04 7.24 -3.48
C MET A 130 4.64 7.44 -4.87
N PHE A 131 4.71 6.37 -5.66
CA PHE A 131 5.09 6.43 -7.06
C PHE A 131 3.89 6.68 -7.98
N ALA A 132 4.20 7.09 -9.20
CA ALA A 132 3.19 7.32 -10.21
C ALA A 132 2.37 6.06 -10.56
N THR A 133 2.98 4.88 -10.43
CA THR A 133 2.34 3.57 -10.63
C THR A 133 1.28 3.29 -9.57
N GLN A 134 1.57 3.53 -8.29
CA GLN A 134 0.58 3.49 -7.20
C GLN A 134 -0.55 4.50 -7.41
N PHE A 135 -0.24 5.75 -7.81
CA PHE A 135 -1.25 6.77 -8.08
C PHE A 135 -2.20 6.39 -9.24
N ILE A 136 -1.67 5.81 -10.32
CA ILE A 136 -2.49 5.29 -11.42
C ILE A 136 -3.24 4.03 -11.00
N GLY A 137 -2.65 3.17 -10.18
CA GLY A 137 -3.28 1.95 -9.68
C GLY A 137 -4.49 2.24 -8.81
N ILE A 138 -4.43 3.22 -7.90
CA ILE A 138 -5.60 3.56 -7.07
C ILE A 138 -6.75 4.15 -7.90
N LEU A 139 -6.41 4.91 -8.94
CA LEU A 139 -7.37 5.33 -9.97
C LEU A 139 -7.94 4.12 -10.74
N GLY A 140 -7.11 3.15 -11.08
CA GLY A 140 -7.51 1.89 -11.69
C GLY A 140 -8.46 1.09 -10.80
N THR A 141 -8.17 0.98 -9.50
CA THR A 141 -9.04 0.37 -8.49
C THR A 141 -10.43 0.99 -8.51
N TYR A 142 -10.55 2.33 -8.51
CA TYR A 142 -11.85 3.00 -8.63
C TYR A 142 -12.62 2.55 -9.88
N HIS A 143 -11.95 2.46 -11.02
CA HIS A 143 -12.59 2.05 -12.28
C HIS A 143 -12.85 0.54 -12.39
N SER A 144 -12.20 -0.28 -11.57
CA SER A 144 -12.45 -1.73 -11.51
C SER A 144 -13.74 -2.07 -10.76
N VAL A 145 -14.28 -1.14 -9.97
CA VAL A 145 -15.55 -1.32 -9.26
C VAL A 145 -16.72 -1.30 -10.25
N PRO A 146 -17.64 -2.28 -10.19
CA PRO A 146 -18.82 -2.29 -11.05
C PRO A 146 -19.82 -1.18 -10.68
N GLU A 147 -20.65 -0.80 -11.65
CA GLU A 147 -21.86 0.00 -11.36
C GLU A 147 -22.96 -0.90 -10.77
N PRO A 148 -23.83 -0.38 -9.88
CA PRO A 148 -23.93 1.01 -9.44
C PRO A 148 -22.99 1.42 -8.29
N GLN A 149 -22.22 0.49 -7.71
CA GLN A 149 -21.38 0.75 -6.52
C GLN A 149 -20.31 1.82 -6.76
N LYS A 150 -19.68 1.81 -7.93
CA LYS A 150 -18.67 2.82 -8.29
C LYS A 150 -19.20 4.25 -8.18
N SER A 151 -20.46 4.50 -8.55
CA SER A 151 -21.06 5.83 -8.46
C SER A 151 -21.17 6.38 -7.03
N LYS A 152 -21.20 5.48 -6.03
CA LYS A 152 -21.27 5.80 -4.59
C LYS A 152 -19.89 5.85 -3.93
N LEU A 153 -18.86 5.34 -4.60
CA LEU A 153 -17.51 5.24 -4.06
C LEU A 153 -16.78 6.58 -4.14
N LEU A 154 -16.19 6.97 -3.01
CA LEU A 154 -15.20 8.03 -2.96
C LEU A 154 -13.83 7.46 -2.69
N VAL A 155 -12.81 8.16 -3.16
CA VAL A 155 -11.43 7.76 -2.91
C VAL A 155 -10.65 8.96 -2.40
N ALA A 156 -10.07 8.81 -1.21
CA ALA A 156 -9.17 9.74 -0.57
C ALA A 156 -7.77 9.11 -0.48
N LEU A 157 -6.75 9.95 -0.56
CA LEU A 157 -5.36 9.55 -0.58
C LEU A 157 -4.58 10.35 0.44
N LEU A 158 -3.83 9.67 1.32
CA LEU A 158 -2.95 10.29 2.30
C LEU A 158 -1.49 10.29 1.81
N ASP A 159 -0.93 11.49 1.66
CA ASP A 159 0.50 11.77 1.39
C ASP A 159 1.22 11.99 2.74
N TYR A 160 1.32 10.90 3.52
CA TYR A 160 1.88 10.95 4.87
C TYR A 160 3.37 11.30 4.85
N SER A 161 3.87 11.81 5.98
CA SER A 161 5.28 12.23 6.11
C SER A 161 6.20 11.03 6.11
N LEU A 162 7.40 11.19 5.55
CA LEU A 162 8.31 10.07 5.29
C LEU A 162 9.57 10.14 6.14
N THR A 163 10.13 8.97 6.45
CA THR A 163 11.37 8.83 7.23
C THR A 163 12.59 9.34 6.47
N CYS A 164 12.54 9.48 5.14
CA CYS A 164 13.57 10.17 4.36
C CYS A 164 13.70 11.67 4.73
N HIS A 165 12.67 12.24 5.36
CA HIS A 165 12.67 13.57 5.95
C HIS A 165 12.64 13.52 7.49
N TYR A 166 13.06 12.41 8.09
CA TYR A 166 13.14 12.18 9.54
C TYR A 166 11.78 12.29 10.26
N ALA A 167 10.68 12.16 9.52
CA ALA A 167 9.36 11.95 10.11
C ALA A 167 9.22 10.47 10.49
N ASN A 168 9.61 10.14 11.72
CA ASN A 168 9.60 8.77 12.24
C ASN A 168 8.27 8.44 12.93
N TYR A 169 8.10 7.19 13.36
CA TYR A 169 7.01 6.74 14.21
C TYR A 169 6.85 7.68 15.42
N PRO A 170 5.63 8.10 15.79
CA PRO A 170 4.31 7.68 15.26
C PRO A 170 3.69 8.66 14.23
N THR A 171 4.48 9.50 13.55
CA THR A 171 3.97 10.59 12.69
C THR A 171 2.92 10.13 11.67
N GLN A 172 3.14 8.97 11.05
CA GLN A 172 2.30 8.39 10.01
C GLN A 172 0.96 7.92 10.58
N ILE A 173 0.96 7.32 11.77
CA ILE A 173 -0.26 6.91 12.49
C ILE A 173 -1.07 8.15 12.86
N PHE A 174 -0.43 9.20 13.35
CA PHE A 174 -1.11 10.47 13.67
C PHE A 174 -1.82 11.04 12.43
N GLN A 175 -1.11 11.17 11.31
CA GLN A 175 -1.66 11.73 10.07
C GLN A 175 -2.75 10.84 9.45
N ALA A 176 -2.63 9.52 9.59
CA ALA A 176 -3.67 8.59 9.17
C ALA A 176 -4.94 8.69 10.04
N MET A 177 -4.78 8.88 11.35
CA MET A 177 -5.92 9.15 12.25
C MET A 177 -6.58 10.49 11.97
N GLU A 178 -5.82 11.55 11.64
CA GLU A 178 -6.39 12.83 11.20
C GLU A 178 -7.20 12.67 9.91
N ALA A 179 -6.64 12.03 8.89
CA ALA A 179 -7.34 11.75 7.63
C ALA A 179 -8.63 10.95 7.85
N TYR A 180 -8.56 9.91 8.69
CA TYR A 180 -9.70 9.07 9.01
C TYR A 180 -10.81 9.84 9.73
N ARG A 181 -10.45 10.64 10.75
CA ARG A 181 -11.42 11.46 11.50
C ARG A 181 -12.08 12.52 10.64
N GLU A 182 -11.35 13.14 9.70
CA GLU A 182 -11.94 14.08 8.74
C GLU A 182 -13.00 13.41 7.86
N LEU A 183 -12.78 12.16 7.43
CA LEU A 183 -13.82 11.41 6.70
C LEU A 183 -15.04 11.14 7.60
N VAL A 184 -14.85 10.71 8.84
CA VAL A 184 -15.98 10.46 9.75
C VAL A 184 -16.74 11.76 10.04
N ARG A 185 -16.05 12.89 10.24
CA ARG A 185 -16.66 14.23 10.43
C ARG A 185 -17.42 14.69 9.19
N ALA A 186 -16.94 14.35 8.00
CA ALA A 186 -17.63 14.60 6.74
C ALA A 186 -18.84 13.67 6.50
N GLY A 187 -19.16 12.77 7.45
CA GLY A 187 -20.35 11.93 7.43
C GLY A 187 -20.17 10.58 6.72
N TYR A 188 -18.94 10.16 6.42
CA TYR A 188 -18.68 8.81 5.89
C TYR A 188 -18.81 7.79 7.02
N THR A 189 -19.76 6.86 6.86
CA THR A 189 -20.07 5.82 7.85
C THR A 189 -19.69 4.41 7.38
N ASP A 190 -19.25 4.27 6.14
CA ASP A 190 -18.70 3.03 5.60
C ASP A 190 -17.33 3.33 5.04
N ILE A 191 -16.28 3.12 5.84
CA ILE A 191 -14.91 3.46 5.44
C ILE A 191 -14.13 2.16 5.25
N THR A 192 -13.64 1.96 4.03
CA THR A 192 -12.69 0.92 3.67
C THR A 192 -11.29 1.53 3.66
N LEU A 193 -10.37 0.91 4.39
CA LEU A 193 -8.94 1.23 4.28
C LEU A 193 -8.33 0.38 3.18
N ILE A 194 -7.46 0.95 2.37
CA ILE A 194 -6.63 0.20 1.43
C ILE A 194 -5.18 0.64 1.60
N GLY A 195 -4.27 -0.32 1.65
CA GLY A 195 -2.86 0.02 1.66
C GLY A 195 -1.98 -1.11 1.17
N ASP A 196 -0.90 -0.73 0.49
CA ASP A 196 0.13 -1.65 0.04
C ASP A 196 1.35 -1.63 0.95
N SER A 197 1.99 -2.77 1.17
CA SER A 197 3.27 -2.85 1.90
C SER A 197 3.18 -2.14 3.27
N ALA A 198 4.01 -1.11 3.50
CA ALA A 198 3.97 -0.25 4.68
C ALA A 198 2.62 0.49 4.87
N GLY A 199 1.90 0.83 3.81
CA GLY A 199 0.55 1.38 3.87
C GLY A 199 -0.48 0.35 4.39
N GLY A 200 -0.29 -0.93 4.07
CA GLY A 200 -1.06 -2.02 4.66
C GLY A 200 -0.80 -2.16 6.17
N ASN A 201 0.47 -2.03 6.58
CA ASN A 201 0.83 -1.96 8.00
C ASN A 201 0.12 -0.79 8.71
N LEU A 202 0.15 0.41 8.10
CA LEU A 202 -0.50 1.60 8.61
C LEU A 202 -2.02 1.43 8.77
N ALA A 203 -2.68 0.80 7.79
CA ALA A 203 -4.10 0.47 7.86
C ALA A 203 -4.42 -0.41 9.07
N GLY A 204 -3.60 -1.44 9.31
CA GLY A 204 -3.70 -2.29 10.50
C GLY A 204 -3.49 -1.52 11.80
N ALA A 205 -2.46 -0.69 11.86
CA ALA A 205 -2.12 0.10 13.05
C ALA A 205 -3.25 1.06 13.46
N ILE A 206 -3.84 1.80 12.52
CA ILE A 206 -4.95 2.71 12.85
C ILE A 206 -6.24 1.95 13.18
N SER A 207 -6.48 0.79 12.57
CA SER A 207 -7.64 -0.05 12.91
C SER A 207 -7.55 -0.53 14.36
N ARG A 208 -6.35 -0.90 14.80
CA ARG A 208 -6.06 -1.21 16.21
C ARG A 208 -6.17 0.01 17.12
N PHE A 209 -5.65 1.16 16.70
CA PHE A 209 -5.76 2.42 17.45
C PHE A 209 -7.22 2.71 17.81
N ILE A 210 -8.13 2.54 16.85
CA ILE A 210 -9.56 2.81 17.05
C ILE A 210 -10.21 1.71 17.90
N ALA A 211 -9.89 0.44 17.67
CA ALA A 211 -10.51 -0.68 18.37
C ALA A 211 -10.08 -0.82 19.84
N TYR A 212 -8.92 -0.28 20.21
CA TYR A 212 -8.33 -0.37 21.55
C TYR A 212 -7.93 1.03 22.07
N PRO A 213 -8.90 1.91 22.37
CA PRO A 213 -8.63 3.31 22.71
C PRO A 213 -7.81 3.49 24.00
N GLU A 214 -7.95 2.60 24.98
CA GLU A 214 -7.15 2.64 26.21
C GLU A 214 -5.67 2.33 25.94
N GLU A 215 -5.39 1.27 25.16
CA GLU A 215 -4.02 0.91 24.74
C GLU A 215 -3.43 2.00 23.85
N ALA A 216 -4.21 2.54 22.92
CA ALA A 216 -3.80 3.67 22.10
C ALA A 216 -3.47 4.90 22.95
N MET A 217 -4.30 5.23 23.95
CA MET A 217 -4.03 6.33 24.85
C MET A 217 -2.74 6.11 25.64
N GLU A 218 -2.53 4.92 26.21
CA GLU A 218 -1.30 4.58 26.94
C GLU A 218 -0.05 4.72 26.05
N GLN A 219 -0.11 4.14 24.84
CA GLN A 219 0.99 4.14 23.90
C GLN A 219 1.32 5.53 23.37
N PHE A 220 0.31 6.25 22.88
CA PHE A 220 0.53 7.45 22.06
C PHE A 220 0.59 8.74 22.90
N SER A 221 0.04 8.75 24.13
CA SER A 221 0.12 9.92 25.02
C SER A 221 1.55 10.31 25.40
N ARG A 222 2.54 9.44 25.21
CA ARG A 222 3.95 9.77 25.45
C ARG A 222 4.58 10.68 24.39
N TYR A 223 3.98 10.75 23.19
CA TYR A 223 4.42 11.60 22.08
C TYR A 223 3.70 12.95 22.15
N LYS A 224 4.27 13.89 22.92
CA LYS A 224 3.66 15.18 23.28
C LYS A 224 3.65 16.21 22.16
N GLU A 225 4.40 15.96 21.09
CA GLU A 225 4.46 16.77 19.88
C GLU A 225 3.20 16.66 19.01
N PHE A 226 2.35 15.65 19.25
CA PHE A 226 1.10 15.44 18.53
C PHE A 226 -0.12 15.75 19.40
N ASN A 227 -1.12 16.38 18.80
CA ASN A 227 -2.40 16.65 19.45
C ASN A 227 -3.37 15.45 19.27
N TRP A 228 -3.12 14.37 19.99
CA TRP A 228 -3.91 13.14 19.87
C TRP A 228 -5.37 13.32 20.27
N ASP A 229 -6.27 12.81 19.42
CA ASP A 229 -7.68 12.65 19.73
C ASP A 229 -7.98 11.16 19.94
N PHE A 230 -8.20 10.77 21.20
CA PHE A 230 -8.57 9.41 21.61
C PHE A 230 -10.10 9.23 21.78
N SER A 231 -10.91 10.23 21.41
CA SER A 231 -12.36 10.10 21.49
C SER A 231 -12.84 8.93 20.62
N PRO A 232 -13.88 8.19 21.04
CA PRO A 232 -14.44 7.11 20.24
C PRO A 232 -14.78 7.60 18.83
N VAL A 233 -14.37 6.82 17.84
CA VAL A 233 -14.66 7.05 16.43
C VAL A 233 -15.16 5.75 15.83
N LEU A 234 -15.96 5.84 14.77
CA LEU A 234 -16.41 4.67 14.03
C LEU A 234 -15.20 3.83 13.58
N GLN A 235 -15.30 2.51 13.62
CA GLN A 235 -14.25 1.64 13.11
C GLN A 235 -14.30 1.55 11.58
N PRO A 236 -13.16 1.34 10.89
CA PRO A 236 -13.18 1.00 9.48
C PRO A 236 -13.97 -0.29 9.29
N ALA A 237 -14.92 -0.26 8.35
CA ALA A 237 -15.77 -1.41 8.05
C ALA A 237 -14.96 -2.49 7.35
N ASN A 238 -14.02 -2.11 6.49
CA ASN A 238 -13.25 -3.07 5.70
C ASN A 238 -11.78 -2.66 5.59
N ILE A 239 -10.90 -3.64 5.33
CA ILE A 239 -9.49 -3.39 5.00
C ILE A 239 -9.08 -4.21 3.78
N ILE A 240 -8.40 -3.57 2.83
CA ILE A 240 -7.79 -4.20 1.67
C ILE A 240 -6.27 -4.13 1.85
N TRP A 241 -5.67 -5.28 2.07
CA TRP A 241 -4.24 -5.46 2.30
C TRP A 241 -3.58 -5.94 1.01
N ILE A 242 -2.68 -5.15 0.44
CA ILE A 242 -1.91 -5.51 -0.74
C ILE A 242 -0.46 -5.72 -0.32
N SER A 243 0.01 -6.97 -0.34
CA SER A 243 1.37 -7.35 0.08
C SER A 243 1.81 -6.66 1.39
N PRO A 244 1.02 -6.69 2.48
CA PRO A 244 1.29 -5.82 3.62
C PRO A 244 2.60 -6.18 4.33
N TRP A 245 3.34 -5.17 4.76
CA TRP A 245 4.56 -5.37 5.53
C TRP A 245 4.24 -5.50 7.03
N VAL A 246 3.94 -6.72 7.45
CA VAL A 246 3.41 -7.00 8.80
C VAL A 246 4.46 -7.01 9.90
N GLU A 247 5.74 -7.12 9.57
CA GLU A 247 6.84 -7.15 10.54
C GLU A 247 7.97 -6.19 10.16
N PRO A 248 7.72 -4.86 10.20
CA PRO A 248 8.77 -3.86 10.00
C PRO A 248 9.98 -4.16 10.90
N TYR A 249 11.18 -3.75 10.46
CA TYR A 249 12.50 -3.95 11.10
C TYR A 249 12.95 -5.42 11.32
N THR A 250 12.09 -6.41 11.07
CA THR A 250 12.47 -7.82 11.15
C THR A 250 13.05 -8.29 9.81
N LYS A 251 14.20 -8.96 9.84
CA LYS A 251 14.76 -9.56 8.63
C LYS A 251 13.81 -10.66 8.12
N PRO A 252 13.33 -10.60 6.86
CA PRO A 252 12.38 -11.58 6.37
C PRO A 252 12.96 -12.99 6.33
N LYS A 253 12.11 -13.97 6.64
CA LYS A 253 12.43 -15.39 6.47
C LYS A 253 11.95 -15.85 5.09
N LEU A 254 12.88 -16.27 4.25
CA LEU A 254 12.54 -16.74 2.89
C LEU A 254 11.90 -18.14 2.93
N ILE A 255 10.98 -18.38 2.00
CA ILE A 255 10.35 -19.70 1.80
C ILE A 255 11.33 -20.61 1.05
N PRO A 256 11.70 -21.79 1.60
CA PRO A 256 12.60 -22.71 0.91
C PRO A 256 12.07 -23.14 -0.45
N GLY A 257 12.93 -23.11 -1.47
CA GLY A 257 12.57 -23.49 -2.85
C GLY A 257 11.91 -22.38 -3.68
N THR A 258 11.60 -21.23 -3.07
CA THR A 258 11.11 -20.05 -3.81
C THR A 258 12.26 -19.25 -4.38
N ASN A 259 12.14 -18.83 -5.64
CA ASN A 259 13.09 -17.91 -6.26
C ASN A 259 12.54 -16.49 -6.21
N ASN A 260 12.99 -15.72 -5.21
CA ASN A 260 12.57 -14.33 -4.99
C ASN A 260 13.30 -13.30 -5.87
N TRP A 261 14.06 -13.73 -6.89
CA TRP A 261 14.78 -12.79 -7.76
C TRP A 261 13.79 -11.89 -8.52
N GLY A 262 14.00 -10.57 -8.44
CA GLY A 262 13.12 -9.57 -9.05
C GLY A 262 11.92 -9.18 -8.18
N ASP A 263 11.82 -9.70 -6.95
CA ASP A 263 10.82 -9.28 -5.99
C ASP A 263 11.12 -7.91 -5.37
N LEU A 264 10.08 -7.12 -5.06
CA LEU A 264 10.26 -5.74 -4.61
C LEU A 264 10.27 -5.53 -3.08
N GLY A 265 10.19 -6.60 -2.29
CA GLY A 265 10.30 -6.48 -0.83
C GLY A 265 11.74 -6.25 -0.37
N SER A 266 11.93 -5.49 0.70
CA SER A 266 13.25 -5.32 1.33
C SER A 266 13.73 -6.66 1.90
N SER A 267 14.99 -7.00 1.64
CA SER A 267 15.64 -8.22 2.14
C SER A 267 16.23 -8.05 3.55
N GLY A 268 16.18 -6.82 4.08
CA GLY A 268 16.65 -6.45 5.41
C GLY A 268 15.58 -5.75 6.25
N GLY A 269 16.00 -5.19 7.39
CA GLY A 269 15.15 -4.42 8.29
C GLY A 269 15.40 -2.90 8.26
N GLY A 270 16.21 -2.42 7.31
CA GLY A 270 16.76 -1.05 7.31
C GLY A 270 15.70 0.05 7.32
N LEU A 271 14.72 -0.03 6.41
CA LEU A 271 13.63 0.95 6.34
C LEU A 271 12.77 0.95 7.61
N GLY A 272 12.62 -0.21 8.25
CA GLY A 272 11.83 -0.35 9.47
C GLY A 272 12.58 0.21 10.67
N THR A 273 13.90 0.02 10.70
CA THR A 273 14.79 0.64 11.68
C THR A 273 14.73 2.17 11.57
N TRP A 274 14.63 2.70 10.35
CA TRP A 274 14.43 4.13 10.14
C TRP A 274 13.06 4.62 10.62
N TYR A 275 12.02 3.82 10.39
CA TYR A 275 10.67 4.13 10.85
C TYR A 275 10.58 4.25 12.37
N ILE A 276 11.21 3.34 13.12
CA ILE A 276 11.16 3.38 14.58
C ILE A 276 12.32 4.14 15.24
N GLU A 277 13.14 4.86 14.45
CA GLU A 277 14.31 5.54 14.98
C GLU A 277 13.94 6.51 16.10
N GLY A 278 14.65 6.40 17.23
CA GLY A 278 14.37 7.12 18.47
C GLY A 278 13.46 6.36 19.45
N SER A 279 12.88 5.24 19.03
CA SER A 279 12.10 4.33 19.87
C SER A 279 12.80 2.97 20.02
N LYS A 280 12.51 2.23 21.10
CA LYS A 280 12.91 0.82 21.22
C LYS A 280 11.83 -0.06 20.61
N GLU A 281 12.21 -1.17 19.99
CA GLU A 281 11.28 -2.13 19.35
C GLU A 281 10.15 -2.52 20.31
N LYS A 282 10.48 -2.99 21.52
CA LYS A 282 9.51 -3.38 22.55
C LYS A 282 8.50 -2.29 22.93
N ASP A 283 8.87 -1.01 22.73
CA ASP A 283 8.02 0.11 23.11
C ASP A 283 7.01 0.42 21.99
N VAL A 284 7.19 -0.09 20.77
CA VAL A 284 6.36 0.21 19.59
C VAL A 284 5.76 -1.01 18.91
N GLU A 285 6.26 -2.21 19.25
CA GLU A 285 6.00 -3.47 18.55
C GLU A 285 4.50 -3.76 18.38
N ALA A 286 3.67 -3.43 19.36
CA ALA A 286 2.22 -3.59 19.25
C ALA A 286 1.66 -2.90 18.01
N PHE A 287 2.04 -1.65 17.72
CA PHE A 287 1.49 -0.89 16.61
C PHE A 287 2.35 -0.93 15.33
N VAL A 288 3.44 -1.70 15.33
CA VAL A 288 4.37 -1.74 14.19
C VAL A 288 4.57 -3.16 13.69
N ASN A 289 4.96 -4.11 14.54
CA ASN A 289 5.12 -5.51 14.16
C ASN A 289 3.85 -6.29 14.51
N LEU A 290 3.00 -6.50 13.51
CA LEU A 290 1.73 -7.19 13.67
C LEU A 290 1.90 -8.68 14.00
N ASN A 291 3.06 -9.29 13.72
CA ASN A 291 3.32 -10.71 14.00
C ASN A 291 3.65 -11.01 15.48
N ILE A 292 4.00 -10.01 16.30
CA ILE A 292 4.20 -10.21 17.75
C ILE A 292 2.88 -10.21 18.52
N THR A 293 1.78 -9.82 17.86
CA THR A 293 0.48 -9.67 18.47
C THR A 293 -0.24 -11.03 18.54
N ASN A 294 -1.52 -11.03 18.95
CA ASN A 294 -2.38 -12.22 18.87
C ASN A 294 -3.83 -11.79 18.65
N TYR A 295 -4.64 -12.69 18.07
CA TYR A 295 -6.02 -12.36 17.74
C TYR A 295 -6.84 -11.90 18.96
N LYS A 296 -6.81 -12.68 20.04
CA LYS A 296 -7.70 -12.45 21.20
C LYS A 296 -7.50 -11.08 21.81
N GLN A 297 -6.25 -10.68 22.06
CA GLN A 297 -5.93 -9.43 22.74
C GLN A 297 -5.88 -8.25 21.78
N HIS A 298 -5.45 -8.43 20.53
CA HIS A 298 -5.06 -7.31 19.67
C HIS A 298 -5.97 -7.11 18.44
N TRP A 299 -6.78 -8.09 18.05
CA TRP A 299 -7.57 -8.05 16.82
C TRP A 299 -9.05 -8.40 16.97
N SER A 300 -9.45 -9.06 18.06
CA SER A 300 -10.83 -9.49 18.27
C SER A 300 -11.85 -8.34 18.31
N LYS A 301 -11.40 -7.12 18.63
CA LYS A 301 -12.23 -5.91 18.60
C LYS A 301 -12.14 -5.11 17.29
N VAL A 302 -11.27 -5.49 16.37
CA VAL A 302 -11.12 -4.81 15.06
C VAL A 302 -12.21 -5.33 14.12
N ASP A 303 -13.17 -4.48 13.79
CA ASP A 303 -14.40 -4.87 13.09
C ASP A 303 -14.12 -5.46 11.70
N ALA A 304 -13.14 -4.92 10.96
CA ALA A 304 -12.76 -5.42 9.65
C ALA A 304 -12.17 -6.85 9.63
N VAL A 305 -11.73 -7.39 10.78
CA VAL A 305 -11.12 -8.74 10.88
C VAL A 305 -11.89 -9.67 11.80
N ASN A 306 -12.76 -9.18 12.68
CA ASN A 306 -13.50 -10.02 13.63
C ASN A 306 -14.81 -10.62 13.05
N GLY A 307 -15.13 -10.30 11.79
CA GLY A 307 -16.29 -10.81 11.06
C GLY A 307 -17.51 -9.89 11.05
N LYS A 308 -17.48 -8.72 11.70
CA LYS A 308 -18.49 -7.67 11.48
C LYS A 308 -18.31 -6.97 10.14
N GLY A 309 -17.05 -6.73 9.79
CA GLY A 309 -16.60 -6.21 8.52
C GLY A 309 -15.92 -7.28 7.67
N ARG A 310 -15.27 -6.88 6.58
CA ARG A 310 -14.54 -7.79 5.69
C ARG A 310 -13.11 -7.32 5.44
N SER A 311 -12.20 -8.26 5.22
CA SER A 311 -10.82 -7.96 4.84
C SER A 311 -10.39 -8.78 3.64
N LEU A 312 -9.88 -8.11 2.61
CA LEU A 312 -9.26 -8.72 1.44
C LEU A 312 -7.74 -8.67 1.60
N TYR A 313 -7.08 -9.82 1.54
CA TYR A 313 -5.64 -9.94 1.78
C TYR A 313 -4.95 -10.59 0.57
N ILE A 314 -4.22 -9.79 -0.21
CA ILE A 314 -3.56 -10.22 -1.45
C ILE A 314 -2.04 -10.18 -1.27
N TYR A 315 -1.33 -11.21 -1.71
CA TYR A 315 0.13 -11.25 -1.77
C TYR A 315 0.64 -12.17 -2.89
N GLY A 316 1.91 -12.10 -3.24
CA GLY A 316 2.57 -12.90 -4.27
C GLY A 316 3.31 -14.13 -3.73
N GLU A 317 3.36 -15.17 -4.55
CA GLU A 317 4.09 -16.41 -4.25
C GLU A 317 5.60 -16.21 -4.08
N LEU A 318 6.18 -15.27 -4.83
CA LEU A 318 7.63 -15.00 -4.89
C LEU A 318 8.07 -13.88 -3.95
N GLU A 319 7.21 -13.41 -3.06
CA GLU A 319 7.55 -12.33 -2.13
C GLU A 319 8.59 -12.73 -1.09
N VAL A 320 9.59 -11.88 -0.85
CA VAL A 320 10.52 -12.05 0.27
C VAL A 320 9.82 -11.91 1.62
N LEU A 321 8.73 -11.13 1.67
CA LEU A 321 7.93 -10.88 2.87
C LEU A 321 6.86 -11.96 3.13
N ARG A 322 6.73 -12.94 2.23
CA ARG A 322 5.64 -13.93 2.23
C ARG A 322 5.48 -14.67 3.55
N HIS A 323 6.58 -15.13 4.14
CA HIS A 323 6.53 -15.88 5.40
C HIS A 323 5.86 -15.06 6.50
N GLY A 324 6.25 -13.79 6.67
CA GLY A 324 5.65 -12.91 7.66
C GLY A 324 4.16 -12.73 7.43
N MET A 325 3.75 -12.55 6.17
CA MET A 325 2.35 -12.43 5.79
C MET A 325 1.53 -13.70 6.09
N GLU A 326 2.06 -14.88 5.78
CA GLU A 326 1.39 -16.15 6.08
C GLU A 326 1.27 -16.39 7.60
N VAL A 327 2.28 -15.99 8.38
CA VAL A 327 2.21 -16.01 9.86
C VAL A 327 1.09 -15.09 10.36
N PHE A 328 0.97 -13.88 9.82
CA PHE A 328 -0.12 -12.97 10.19
C PHE A 328 -1.50 -13.55 9.84
N VAL A 329 -1.64 -14.16 8.66
CA VAL A 329 -2.87 -14.83 8.25
C VAL A 329 -3.24 -15.95 9.25
N ASP A 330 -2.28 -16.77 9.64
CA ASP A 330 -2.48 -17.86 10.60
C ASP A 330 -2.85 -17.34 11.99
N LEU A 331 -2.18 -16.27 12.46
CA LEU A 331 -2.48 -15.58 13.72
C LEU A 331 -3.94 -15.11 13.77
N ILE A 332 -4.46 -14.54 12.69
CA ILE A 332 -5.84 -14.05 12.63
C ILE A 332 -6.85 -15.19 12.47
N THR A 333 -6.57 -16.18 11.62
CA THR A 333 -7.58 -17.13 11.12
C THR A 333 -7.49 -18.55 11.70
N LYS A 334 -6.29 -19.07 11.93
CA LYS A 334 -6.08 -20.44 12.45
C LYS A 334 -5.95 -20.44 13.97
N GLU A 335 -5.17 -19.50 14.50
CA GLU A 335 -4.98 -19.32 15.94
C GLU A 335 -6.09 -18.45 16.56
N GLY A 336 -6.65 -17.55 15.75
CA GLY A 336 -7.80 -16.73 16.07
C GLY A 336 -9.11 -17.24 15.46
N ASN A 337 -10.19 -16.48 15.68
CA ASN A 337 -11.49 -16.71 15.05
C ASN A 337 -11.81 -15.59 14.02
N GLY A 338 -10.79 -14.86 13.57
CA GLY A 338 -10.93 -13.77 12.62
C GLY A 338 -11.23 -14.24 11.20
N LYS A 339 -11.47 -13.29 10.30
CA LYS A 339 -11.84 -13.50 8.90
C LYS A 339 -10.96 -12.66 7.99
N LEU A 340 -10.18 -13.33 7.13
CA LEU A 340 -9.40 -12.73 6.05
C LEU A 340 -9.66 -13.48 4.74
N GLU A 341 -10.16 -12.79 3.73
CA GLU A 341 -10.30 -13.32 2.37
C GLU A 341 -8.93 -13.27 1.69
N THR A 342 -8.21 -14.38 1.75
CA THR A 342 -6.78 -14.43 1.43
C THR A 342 -6.53 -15.00 0.04
N TYR A 343 -5.75 -14.29 -0.77
CA TYR A 343 -5.42 -14.65 -2.15
C TYR A 343 -3.92 -14.52 -2.40
N MET A 344 -3.27 -15.64 -2.74
CA MET A 344 -1.88 -15.64 -3.19
C MET A 344 -1.83 -15.67 -4.72
N GLU A 345 -1.21 -14.67 -5.33
CA GLU A 345 -0.93 -14.64 -6.76
C GLU A 345 0.23 -15.59 -7.08
N LYS A 346 -0.06 -16.63 -7.88
CA LYS A 346 0.96 -17.57 -8.36
C LYS A 346 1.99 -16.83 -9.22
N GLY A 347 3.27 -17.00 -8.89
CA GLY A 347 4.37 -16.26 -9.49
C GLY A 347 4.35 -14.75 -9.26
N GLY A 348 3.42 -14.24 -8.44
CA GLY A 348 3.32 -12.82 -8.09
C GLY A 348 4.50 -12.38 -7.22
N ILE A 349 4.80 -11.09 -7.29
CA ILE A 349 5.82 -10.40 -6.50
C ILE A 349 5.16 -9.36 -5.59
N HIS A 350 5.99 -8.70 -4.78
CA HIS A 350 5.59 -7.68 -3.84
C HIS A 350 4.87 -6.54 -4.54
N ASP A 351 3.64 -6.31 -4.11
CA ASP A 351 2.77 -5.27 -4.62
C ASP A 351 2.52 -5.35 -6.14
N GLY A 352 2.10 -6.54 -6.59
CA GLY A 352 1.73 -6.79 -7.98
C GLY A 352 0.67 -5.82 -8.53
N LEU A 353 -0.30 -5.38 -7.71
CA LEU A 353 -1.33 -4.43 -8.14
C LEU A 353 -0.71 -3.10 -8.56
N PHE A 354 0.03 -2.46 -7.65
CA PHE A 354 0.49 -1.10 -7.89
C PHE A 354 1.80 -1.05 -8.68
N TYR A 355 2.74 -1.99 -8.51
CA TYR A 355 4.02 -1.95 -9.23
C TYR A 355 4.01 -2.71 -10.55
N VAL A 356 3.11 -3.66 -10.76
CA VAL A 356 3.12 -4.50 -11.98
C VAL A 356 1.93 -4.23 -12.88
N GLU A 357 0.70 -4.43 -12.39
CA GLU A 357 -0.51 -4.30 -13.21
C GLU A 357 -0.70 -2.86 -13.70
N SER A 358 -0.44 -1.90 -12.81
CA SER A 358 -0.63 -0.48 -13.09
C SER A 358 0.29 0.06 -14.19
N LEU A 359 1.41 -0.61 -14.49
CA LEU A 359 2.30 -0.25 -15.60
C LEU A 359 1.60 -0.26 -16.96
N ASP A 360 0.63 -1.15 -17.13
CA ASP A 360 -0.15 -1.24 -18.38
C ASP A 360 -1.12 -0.07 -18.55
N HIS A 361 -1.29 0.76 -17.52
CA HIS A 361 -2.28 1.84 -17.47
C HIS A 361 -1.64 3.22 -17.36
N MET A 362 -0.31 3.31 -17.36
CA MET A 362 0.42 4.56 -17.10
C MET A 362 0.23 5.65 -18.15
N ASN A 363 -0.09 5.28 -19.39
CA ASN A 363 -0.32 6.21 -20.49
C ASN A 363 -1.78 6.17 -20.93
N ASN A 364 -2.21 7.19 -21.69
CA ASN A 364 -3.60 7.35 -22.09
C ASN A 364 -4.14 6.16 -22.89
N TRP A 365 -3.33 5.53 -23.73
CA TRP A 365 -3.77 4.36 -24.49
C TRP A 365 -4.02 3.16 -23.58
N GLY A 366 -3.10 2.91 -22.65
CA GLY A 366 -3.20 1.83 -21.66
C GLY A 366 -4.37 2.02 -20.70
N GLY A 367 -4.56 3.24 -20.20
CA GLY A 367 -5.71 3.63 -19.39
C GLY A 367 -7.03 3.43 -20.14
N GLN A 368 -7.14 3.91 -21.39
CA GLN A 368 -8.36 3.72 -22.18
C GLN A 368 -8.64 2.24 -22.44
N LYS A 369 -7.62 1.46 -22.82
CA LYS A 369 -7.74 0.01 -23.03
C LYS A 369 -8.22 -0.71 -21.77
N ALA A 370 -7.77 -0.29 -20.58
CA ALA A 370 -8.23 -0.86 -19.32
C ALA A 370 -9.72 -0.59 -19.06
N LEU A 371 -10.19 0.64 -19.33
CA LEU A 371 -11.62 0.98 -19.26
C LEU A 371 -12.45 0.13 -20.24
N ASP A 372 -12.02 0.05 -21.50
CA ASP A 372 -12.77 -0.65 -22.56
C ASP A 372 -12.86 -2.16 -22.29
N SER A 373 -11.76 -2.75 -21.80
CA SER A 373 -11.67 -4.17 -21.48
C SER A 373 -12.17 -4.53 -20.08
N LYS A 374 -12.54 -3.53 -19.26
CA LYS A 374 -12.90 -3.69 -17.84
C LYS A 374 -11.85 -4.50 -17.08
N PHE A 375 -10.57 -4.11 -17.21
CA PHE A 375 -9.44 -4.76 -16.53
C PHE A 375 -9.32 -6.28 -16.79
N LYS A 376 -9.82 -6.77 -17.93
CA LYS A 376 -9.73 -8.19 -18.28
C LYS A 376 -8.28 -8.68 -18.26
N GLY A 377 -8.04 -9.77 -17.54
CA GLY A 377 -6.72 -10.39 -17.41
C GLY A 377 -5.87 -9.86 -16.26
N LYS A 378 -6.35 -8.87 -15.50
CA LYS A 378 -5.72 -8.42 -14.25
C LYS A 378 -6.13 -9.32 -13.09
N TYR A 379 -5.20 -9.65 -12.21
CA TYR A 379 -5.45 -10.48 -11.05
C TYR A 379 -5.96 -9.60 -9.90
N ALA A 380 -5.13 -8.66 -9.44
CA ALA A 380 -5.38 -7.91 -8.22
C ALA A 380 -6.46 -6.83 -8.41
N HIS A 381 -6.44 -6.07 -9.52
CA HIS A 381 -7.53 -5.12 -9.81
C HIS A 381 -8.90 -5.79 -9.85
N ASN A 382 -9.01 -7.00 -10.41
CA ASN A 382 -10.29 -7.71 -10.48
C ASN A 382 -10.76 -8.24 -9.12
N LEU A 383 -9.84 -8.71 -8.26
CA LEU A 383 -10.17 -9.10 -6.89
C LEU A 383 -10.65 -7.90 -6.06
N VAL A 384 -9.91 -6.78 -6.12
CA VAL A 384 -10.25 -5.56 -5.40
C VAL A 384 -11.56 -4.96 -5.91
N GLY A 385 -11.75 -4.87 -7.22
CA GLY A 385 -12.98 -4.36 -7.84
C GLY A 385 -14.21 -5.19 -7.48
N LYS A 386 -14.07 -6.53 -7.48
CA LYS A 386 -15.11 -7.45 -7.01
C LYS A 386 -15.44 -7.22 -5.53
N PHE A 387 -14.42 -7.20 -4.67
CA PHE A 387 -14.61 -7.00 -3.23
C PHE A 387 -15.31 -5.68 -2.92
N LEU A 388 -14.86 -4.58 -3.52
CA LEU A 388 -15.50 -3.27 -3.37
C LEU A 388 -16.94 -3.29 -3.91
N GLY A 389 -17.20 -3.97 -5.02
CA GLY A 389 -18.55 -4.16 -5.56
C GLY A 389 -19.50 -4.94 -4.63
N GLU A 390 -18.97 -5.74 -3.70
CA GLU A 390 -19.75 -6.50 -2.73
C GLU A 390 -19.94 -5.77 -1.38
N VAL A 391 -18.97 -4.92 -0.98
CA VAL A 391 -19.01 -4.24 0.34
C VAL A 391 -19.65 -2.85 0.29
N ILE A 392 -19.66 -2.20 -0.88
CA ILE A 392 -20.32 -0.90 -1.06
C ILE A 392 -21.83 -1.12 -1.19
N GLY A 393 -22.59 -0.57 -0.23
CA GLY A 393 -24.05 -0.67 -0.15
C GLY A 393 -24.82 0.21 -1.14
#